data_AF-A0A259HJI0-F1
#
_entry.id   AF-A0A259HJI0-F1
#
_cell.length_a   1.000
_cell.length_b   1.000
_cell.length_c   1.000
_cell.angle_alpha   90.00
_cell.angle_beta   90.00
_cell.angle_gamma   90.00
#
_symmetry.space_group_name_H-M   'P 1'
#
loop_
_entity.id
_entity.type
_entity.pdbx_description
1 polymer ?
#
loop_
_entity_poly.entity_id
_entity_poly.type
_entity_poly.pdbx_seq_one_letter_code
_entity_poly.pdbx_strand_id
1 'polypeptide(L)'
;MKRIIPIFLCLVWINPILLKAQTLGGNAVFNFLNQPISAKQASLGGLNISSIGKDLGMAFYNPALLRDNMHGGVNAGFYSFAQGLQQYGLNTAFHVEKYKSNLSLGVQYLDYGNLTQTDAAGNILGTFQPKDYVIQLGFSKQYHERWWYGVNAKFIGSNYGQYQSNGIGFDVGLTYHDEESELQASILVKNMGAQLKTYDGLQPKEELPFDLQMGITKRLAKAPFQFSLTAHHLHRWNILYSDSTFNQLEAIDPNKGNSGA
;
A
#
# COMPACT_ATOMS: atom_id res chain seq x y z
N MET A 1 -39.25 8.95 -6.09
CA MET A 1 -38.24 9.33 -7.12
C MET A 1 -38.41 10.80 -7.47
N LYS A 2 -37.54 11.68 -6.95
CA LYS A 2 -37.37 13.09 -7.38
C LYS A 2 -36.28 13.74 -6.51
N ARG A 3 -35.32 14.42 -7.16
CA ARG A 3 -34.47 15.52 -6.63
C ARG A 3 -33.29 15.21 -5.69
N ILE A 4 -32.33 14.38 -6.10
CA ILE A 4 -30.97 14.36 -5.46
C ILE A 4 -29.83 14.61 -6.49
N ILE A 5 -30.16 14.63 -7.78
CA ILE A 5 -29.18 14.72 -8.87
C ILE A 5 -28.42 16.07 -8.97
N PRO A 6 -28.93 17.25 -8.56
CA PRO A 6 -28.19 18.49 -8.76
C PRO A 6 -27.12 18.77 -7.68
N ILE A 7 -27.11 18.06 -6.55
CA ILE A 7 -26.10 18.26 -5.49
C ILE A 7 -24.80 17.51 -5.82
N PHE A 8 -24.91 16.38 -6.52
CA PHE A 8 -23.74 15.59 -6.95
C PHE A 8 -22.97 16.26 -8.10
N LEU A 9 -23.63 17.09 -8.92
CA LEU A 9 -22.98 17.82 -10.02
C LEU A 9 -22.25 19.09 -9.56
N CYS A 10 -22.65 19.73 -8.44
CA CYS A 10 -21.97 20.92 -7.93
C CYS A 10 -20.65 20.62 -7.19
N LEU A 11 -20.45 19.38 -6.71
CA LEU A 11 -19.18 18.97 -6.09
C LEU A 11 -18.06 18.67 -7.09
N VAL A 12 -18.35 18.66 -8.39
CA VAL A 12 -17.39 18.37 -9.48
C VAL A 12 -16.76 19.66 -10.03
N TRP A 13 -17.20 20.84 -9.59
CA TRP A 13 -16.67 22.15 -10.01
C TRP A 13 -15.73 22.78 -8.97
N ILE A 14 -14.80 21.99 -8.44
CA ILE A 14 -13.64 22.52 -7.71
C ILE A 14 -12.50 22.65 -8.72
N ASN A 15 -12.10 23.89 -8.96
CA ASN A 15 -10.98 24.35 -9.77
C ASN A 15 -9.74 23.42 -9.65
N PRO A 16 -9.26 22.75 -10.71
CA PRO A 16 -8.06 21.90 -10.64
C PRO A 16 -6.74 22.70 -10.56
N ILE A 17 -6.79 24.03 -10.52
CA ILE A 17 -5.63 24.91 -10.75
C ILE A 17 -4.67 25.01 -9.54
N LEU A 18 -4.98 24.40 -8.39
CA LEU A 18 -4.12 24.43 -7.19
C LEU A 18 -3.63 23.07 -6.69
N LEU A 19 -3.91 21.97 -7.39
CA LEU A 19 -3.38 20.65 -7.03
C LEU A 19 -1.97 20.45 -7.59
N LYS A 20 -0.98 21.12 -6.99
CA LYS A 20 0.41 20.64 -7.06
C LYS A 20 0.55 19.41 -6.14
N ALA A 21 0.00 18.27 -6.58
CA ALA A 21 0.06 17.00 -5.87
C ALA A 21 1.19 16.08 -6.38
N GLN A 22 2.09 16.58 -7.23
CA GLN A 22 3.26 15.84 -7.64
C GLN A 22 4.45 16.26 -6.78
N THR A 23 4.76 15.44 -5.79
CA THR A 23 6.01 15.56 -5.06
C THR A 23 7.18 15.13 -5.93
N LEU A 24 8.27 15.88 -5.78
CA LEU A 24 9.57 15.54 -6.35
C LEU A 24 9.93 14.15 -5.80
N GLY A 25 9.83 13.14 -6.66
CA GLY A 25 10.03 11.75 -6.27
C GLY A 25 11.43 11.56 -5.67
N GLY A 26 11.54 10.71 -4.66
CA GLY A 26 12.86 10.34 -4.18
C GLY A 26 12.88 9.36 -3.02
N ASN A 27 12.21 9.67 -1.91
CA ASN A 27 12.17 8.80 -0.74
C ASN A 27 10.84 8.99 -0.01
N ALA A 28 9.88 8.09 -0.26
CA ALA A 28 8.74 8.00 0.64
C ALA A 28 9.20 7.40 1.97
N VAL A 29 8.69 7.93 3.08
CA VAL A 29 8.93 7.31 4.37
C VAL A 29 8.10 6.04 4.51
N PHE A 30 8.54 5.10 5.36
CA PHE A 30 7.84 3.83 5.60
C PHE A 30 7.67 2.97 4.34
N ASN A 31 8.68 2.91 3.45
CA ASN A 31 8.65 2.09 2.24
C ASN A 31 8.35 0.60 2.49
N PHE A 32 8.58 0.09 3.70
CA PHE A 32 8.20 -1.28 4.07
C PHE A 32 6.70 -1.57 3.88
N LEU A 33 5.82 -0.55 3.87
CA LEU A 33 4.39 -0.68 3.59
C LEU A 33 4.09 -1.22 2.17
N ASN A 34 5.08 -1.23 1.28
CA ASN A 34 4.97 -1.82 -0.05
C ASN A 34 5.36 -3.29 -0.11
N GLN A 35 5.92 -3.85 0.96
CA GLN A 35 6.33 -5.24 0.99
C GLN A 35 5.12 -6.17 1.19
N PRO A 36 5.02 -7.27 0.42
CA PRO A 36 3.92 -8.22 0.54
C PRO A 36 4.02 -9.02 1.85
N ILE A 37 2.88 -9.29 2.49
CA ILE A 37 2.84 -10.08 3.74
C ILE A 37 2.49 -11.56 3.54
N SER A 38 2.05 -11.96 2.34
CA SER A 38 1.64 -13.35 2.04
C SER A 38 2.30 -13.91 0.79
N ALA A 39 2.69 -15.18 0.85
CA ALA A 39 3.48 -15.81 -0.21
C ALA A 39 2.78 -15.74 -1.57
N LYS A 40 1.44 -15.79 -1.59
CA LYS A 40 0.64 -15.60 -2.81
C LYS A 40 0.81 -14.20 -3.39
N GLN A 41 0.77 -13.15 -2.57
CA GLN A 41 0.96 -11.80 -3.08
C GLN A 41 2.38 -11.63 -3.64
N ALA A 42 3.39 -12.14 -2.93
CA ALA A 42 4.78 -12.11 -3.40
C ALA A 42 4.96 -12.86 -4.73
N SER A 43 4.35 -14.05 -4.88
CA SER A 43 4.46 -14.85 -6.11
C SER A 43 3.69 -14.26 -7.30
N LEU A 44 2.68 -13.43 -7.04
CA LEU A 44 1.95 -12.66 -8.06
C LEU A 44 2.61 -11.31 -8.40
N GLY A 45 3.92 -11.17 -8.12
CA GLY A 45 4.70 -9.96 -8.42
C GLY A 45 4.56 -8.85 -7.36
N GLY A 46 3.98 -9.14 -6.20
CA GLY A 46 3.90 -8.22 -5.06
C GLY A 46 2.81 -7.15 -5.13
N LEU A 47 2.17 -6.96 -6.28
CA LEU A 47 1.29 -5.81 -6.56
C LEU A 47 -0.14 -6.19 -6.93
N ASN A 48 -0.51 -7.47 -7.00
CA ASN A 48 -1.85 -7.85 -7.44
C ASN A 48 -2.94 -7.34 -6.48
N ILE A 49 -3.92 -6.59 -7.01
CA ILE A 49 -5.04 -6.04 -6.23
C ILE A 49 -6.41 -6.58 -6.63
N SER A 50 -6.49 -7.43 -7.66
CA SER A 50 -7.74 -7.85 -8.27
C SER A 50 -8.05 -9.34 -8.12
N SER A 51 -7.09 -10.17 -7.71
CA SER A 51 -7.29 -11.60 -7.52
C SER A 51 -8.13 -11.92 -6.27
N ILE A 52 -9.43 -12.06 -6.45
CA ILE A 52 -10.40 -12.53 -5.45
C ILE A 52 -10.17 -14.01 -5.17
N GLY A 53 -10.28 -14.39 -3.88
CA GLY A 53 -10.23 -15.77 -3.41
C GLY A 53 -10.23 -15.80 -1.88
N LYS A 54 -10.19 -16.98 -1.26
CA LYS A 54 -10.12 -17.14 0.20
C LYS A 54 -8.70 -16.90 0.71
N ASP A 55 -8.20 -15.66 0.61
CA ASP A 55 -6.85 -15.27 0.99
C ASP A 55 -6.83 -13.95 1.80
N LEU A 56 -6.54 -14.06 3.10
CA LEU A 56 -6.45 -12.93 4.01
C LEU A 56 -5.22 -12.05 3.78
N GLY A 57 -4.16 -12.60 3.18
CA GLY A 57 -2.98 -11.83 2.81
C GLY A 57 -3.25 -10.88 1.66
N MET A 58 -4.02 -11.31 0.66
CA MET A 58 -4.53 -10.43 -0.39
C MET A 58 -5.43 -9.33 0.19
N ALA A 59 -6.29 -9.68 1.15
CA ALA A 59 -7.19 -8.73 1.82
C ALA A 59 -6.46 -7.68 2.68
N PHE A 60 -5.31 -8.04 3.28
CA PHE A 60 -4.44 -7.09 3.97
C PHE A 60 -3.91 -6.00 3.02
N TYR A 61 -3.59 -6.40 1.78
CA TYR A 61 -3.09 -5.48 0.76
C TYR A 61 -4.22 -4.64 0.13
N ASN A 62 -5.35 -5.24 -0.22
CA ASN A 62 -6.55 -4.56 -0.71
C ASN A 62 -7.78 -4.94 0.13
N PRO A 63 -8.34 -4.02 0.95
CA PRO A 63 -9.45 -4.33 1.84
C PRO A 63 -10.73 -4.74 1.08
N ALA A 64 -10.91 -4.31 -0.16
CA ALA A 64 -12.05 -4.69 -0.98
C ALA A 64 -12.02 -6.17 -1.41
N LEU A 65 -10.91 -6.90 -1.20
CA LEU A 65 -10.82 -8.35 -1.41
C LEU A 65 -11.26 -9.18 -0.19
N LEU A 66 -11.49 -8.56 0.97
CA LEU A 66 -11.99 -9.25 2.15
C LEU A 66 -13.40 -9.81 1.90
N ARG A 67 -13.64 -11.07 2.28
CA ARG A 67 -14.91 -11.79 2.10
C ARG A 67 -15.40 -12.41 3.40
N ASP A 68 -16.69 -12.69 3.45
CA ASP A 68 -17.40 -13.33 4.57
C ASP A 68 -16.90 -14.75 4.86
N ASN A 69 -16.58 -15.51 3.81
CA ASN A 69 -16.03 -16.87 3.91
C ASN A 69 -14.62 -16.94 4.54
N MET A 70 -14.02 -15.80 4.87
CA MET A 70 -12.77 -15.68 5.61
C MET A 70 -12.96 -15.52 7.12
N HIS A 71 -14.21 -15.48 7.61
CA HIS A 71 -14.52 -15.40 9.04
C HIS A 71 -13.79 -16.47 9.86
N GLY A 72 -13.13 -16.05 10.94
CA GLY A 72 -12.35 -16.94 11.82
C GLY A 72 -11.04 -17.43 11.20
N GLY A 73 -10.72 -17.01 9.98
CA GLY A 73 -9.46 -17.32 9.33
C GLY A 73 -8.29 -16.58 9.98
N VAL A 74 -7.12 -17.21 9.91
CA VAL A 74 -5.83 -16.63 10.28
C VAL A 74 -4.85 -16.87 9.14
N ASN A 75 -4.11 -15.83 8.78
CA ASN A 75 -2.98 -15.90 7.87
C ASN A 75 -1.72 -15.44 8.60
N ALA A 76 -0.67 -16.26 8.54
CA ALA A 76 0.66 -15.90 9.01
C ALA A 76 1.64 -16.03 7.84
N GLY A 77 2.59 -15.10 7.76
CA GLY A 77 3.60 -15.05 6.72
C GLY A 77 4.97 -14.74 7.31
N PHE A 78 6.01 -15.31 6.70
CA PHE A 78 7.40 -15.07 7.06
C PHE A 78 8.22 -14.89 5.78
N TYR A 79 9.10 -13.90 5.77
CA TYR A 79 10.07 -13.67 4.70
C TYR A 79 11.44 -13.44 5.30
N SER A 80 12.42 -14.15 4.74
CA SER A 80 13.83 -13.91 5.02
C SER A 80 14.45 -13.22 3.81
N PHE A 81 14.94 -12.01 4.01
CA PHE A 81 15.68 -11.25 3.00
C PHE A 81 17.19 -11.53 3.14
N ALA A 82 17.95 -11.08 2.15
CA ALA A 82 19.41 -11.09 2.24
C ALA A 82 19.89 -10.28 3.46
N GLN A 83 21.10 -10.60 3.94
CA GLN A 83 21.74 -9.92 5.08
C GLN A 83 21.00 -10.05 6.44
N GLY A 84 20.13 -11.07 6.59
CA GLY A 84 19.53 -11.42 7.88
C GLY A 84 18.29 -10.62 8.26
N LEU A 85 17.76 -9.82 7.34
CA LEU A 85 16.55 -9.03 7.52
C LEU A 85 15.30 -9.92 7.41
N GLN A 86 14.39 -9.80 8.36
CA GLN A 86 13.27 -10.73 8.52
C GLN A 86 11.95 -9.98 8.59
N GLN A 87 10.94 -10.45 7.87
CA GLN A 87 9.59 -9.90 7.92
C GLN A 87 8.60 -10.94 8.41
N TYR A 88 7.70 -10.49 9.27
CA TYR A 88 6.62 -11.27 9.84
C TYR A 88 5.28 -10.59 9.52
N GLY A 89 4.29 -11.39 9.14
CA GLY A 89 2.93 -10.92 8.91
C GLY A 89 1.93 -11.81 9.63
N LEU A 90 0.90 -11.22 10.22
CA LEU A 90 -0.22 -11.92 10.82
C LEU A 90 -1.50 -11.14 10.54
N ASN A 91 -2.55 -11.79 10.04
CA ASN A 91 -3.85 -11.16 9.80
C ASN A 91 -4.99 -12.14 10.11
N THR A 92 -6.10 -11.62 10.61
CA THR A 92 -7.32 -12.38 10.91
C THR A 92 -8.56 -11.60 10.47
N ALA A 93 -9.68 -12.30 10.26
CA ALA A 93 -10.94 -11.67 9.85
C ALA A 93 -12.17 -12.16 10.60
N PHE A 94 -13.14 -11.27 10.71
CA PHE A 94 -14.41 -11.48 11.37
C PHE A 94 -15.56 -11.01 10.48
N HIS A 95 -16.59 -11.84 10.29
CA HIS A 95 -17.83 -11.41 9.68
C HIS A 95 -18.79 -10.93 10.77
N VAL A 96 -19.41 -9.77 10.56
CA VAL A 96 -20.38 -9.18 11.47
C VAL A 96 -21.75 -9.21 10.78
N GLU A 97 -22.52 -10.26 11.06
CA GLU A 97 -23.81 -10.55 10.42
C GLU A 97 -24.77 -9.36 10.49
N LYS A 98 -24.89 -8.72 11.67
CA LYS A 98 -25.77 -7.57 11.92
C LYS A 98 -25.60 -6.44 10.91
N TYR A 99 -24.36 -6.20 10.46
CA TYR A 99 -24.04 -5.12 9.53
C TYR A 99 -23.73 -5.63 8.11
N LYS A 100 -23.78 -6.95 7.88
CA LYS A 100 -23.34 -7.63 6.65
C LYS A 100 -21.98 -7.10 6.20
N SER A 101 -21.04 -7.05 7.14
CA SER A 101 -19.73 -6.42 6.95
C SER A 101 -18.63 -7.35 7.43
N ASN A 102 -17.46 -7.23 6.83
CA ASN A 102 -16.26 -7.97 7.22
C ASN A 102 -15.28 -7.00 7.88
N LEU A 103 -14.65 -7.46 8.95
CA LEU A 103 -13.59 -6.76 9.65
C LEU A 103 -12.31 -7.59 9.57
N SER A 104 -11.16 -6.93 9.57
CA SER A 104 -9.86 -7.60 9.71
C SER A 104 -8.96 -6.84 10.67
N LEU A 105 -8.05 -7.59 11.30
CA LEU A 105 -6.98 -7.04 12.13
C LEU A 105 -5.69 -7.74 11.71
N GLY A 106 -4.69 -6.95 11.34
CA GLY A 106 -3.40 -7.48 10.95
C GLY A 106 -2.22 -6.65 11.44
N VAL A 107 -1.06 -7.29 11.46
CA VAL A 107 0.23 -6.70 11.76
C VAL A 107 1.27 -7.16 10.74
N GLN A 108 2.13 -6.25 10.33
CA GLN A 108 3.36 -6.54 9.61
C GLN A 108 4.52 -5.96 10.42
N TYR A 109 5.56 -6.75 10.60
CA TYR A 109 6.75 -6.40 11.39
C TYR A 109 8.00 -6.72 10.58
N LEU A 110 8.94 -5.79 10.50
CA LEU A 110 10.21 -5.90 9.80
C LEU A 110 11.35 -5.71 10.79
N ASP A 111 12.20 -6.74 10.91
CA ASP A 111 13.39 -6.77 11.75
C ASP A 111 14.64 -6.67 10.87
N TYR A 112 15.43 -5.62 11.07
CA TYR A 112 16.66 -5.40 10.30
C TYR A 112 17.88 -6.13 10.90
N GLY A 113 17.70 -6.88 11.98
CA GLY A 113 18.79 -7.53 12.71
C GLY A 113 19.61 -6.53 13.53
N ASN A 114 20.75 -6.98 14.04
CA ASN A 114 21.62 -6.13 14.86
C ASN A 114 22.58 -5.34 13.97
N LEU A 115 22.55 -4.02 14.10
CA LEU A 115 23.49 -3.11 13.46
C LEU A 115 24.48 -2.55 14.48
N THR A 116 25.74 -2.44 14.09
CA THR A 116 26.77 -1.77 14.88
C THR A 116 26.55 -0.27 14.85
N GLN A 117 26.49 0.34 16.02
CA GLN A 117 26.43 1.79 16.16
C GLN A 117 27.85 2.35 16.14
N THR A 118 28.13 3.26 15.21
CA THR A 118 29.42 3.96 15.11
C THR A 118 29.23 5.47 15.17
N ASP A 119 30.24 6.19 15.67
CA ASP A 119 30.32 7.65 15.51
C ASP A 119 30.92 8.04 14.14
N ALA A 120 30.99 9.34 13.86
CA ALA A 120 31.55 9.85 12.61
C ALA A 120 33.05 9.54 12.42
N ALA A 121 33.77 9.20 13.50
CA ALA A 121 35.17 8.79 13.46
C ALA A 121 35.34 7.27 13.33
N GLY A 122 34.24 6.50 13.30
CA GLY A 122 34.23 5.05 13.20
C GLY A 122 34.39 4.32 14.54
N ASN A 123 34.35 5.01 15.67
CA ASN A 123 34.39 4.37 16.98
C ASN A 123 33.06 3.65 17.25
N ILE A 124 33.14 2.41 17.73
CA ILE A 124 31.95 1.60 18.05
C ILE A 124 31.37 2.09 19.38
N LEU A 125 30.11 2.55 19.34
CA LEU A 125 29.34 3.00 20.50
C LEU A 125 28.45 1.89 21.10
N GLY A 126 28.19 0.83 20.33
CA GLY A 126 27.34 -0.28 20.74
C GLY A 126 26.67 -0.98 19.56
N THR A 127 25.50 -1.58 19.82
CA THR A 127 24.64 -2.18 18.78
C THR A 127 23.20 -1.76 19.01
N PHE A 128 22.43 -1.67 17.92
CA PHE A 128 21.00 -1.39 17.97
C PHE A 128 20.27 -2.27 16.97
N GLN A 129 18.98 -2.50 17.21
CA GLN A 129 18.12 -3.33 16.37
C GLN A 129 17.04 -2.46 15.73
N PRO A 130 17.20 -2.07 14.44
CA PRO A 130 16.19 -1.32 13.73
C PRO A 130 14.96 -2.18 13.48
N LYS A 131 13.77 -1.58 13.58
CA LYS A 131 12.50 -2.26 13.37
C LYS A 131 11.41 -1.33 12.84
N ASP A 132 10.60 -1.87 11.95
CA ASP A 132 9.40 -1.24 11.45
C ASP A 132 8.18 -2.11 11.70
N TYR A 133 7.02 -1.49 11.93
CA TYR A 133 5.78 -2.22 11.99
C TYR A 133 4.58 -1.38 11.54
N VAL A 134 3.56 -2.07 11.05
CA VAL A 134 2.24 -1.49 10.84
C VAL A 134 1.18 -2.38 11.48
N ILE A 135 0.27 -1.77 12.22
CA ILE A 135 -0.96 -2.39 12.70
C ILE A 135 -2.09 -1.85 11.85
N GLN A 136 -2.91 -2.73 11.31
CA GLN A 136 -3.97 -2.38 10.36
C GLN A 136 -5.31 -2.94 10.81
N LEU A 137 -6.32 -2.08 10.81
CA LEU A 137 -7.73 -2.45 10.95
C LEU A 137 -8.40 -2.30 9.59
N GLY A 138 -9.04 -3.36 9.12
CA GLY A 138 -9.74 -3.38 7.85
C GLY A 138 -11.25 -3.52 8.02
N PHE A 139 -11.98 -2.90 7.09
CA PHE A 139 -13.41 -3.03 6.93
C PHE A 139 -13.71 -3.29 5.45
N SER A 140 -14.66 -4.17 5.18
CA SER A 140 -15.14 -4.43 3.82
C SER A 140 -16.62 -4.77 3.81
N LYS A 141 -17.32 -4.34 2.76
CA LYS A 141 -18.74 -4.61 2.59
C LYS A 141 -19.10 -4.76 1.12
N GLN A 142 -20.00 -5.70 0.86
CA GLN A 142 -20.61 -5.86 -0.45
C GLN A 142 -21.63 -4.74 -0.71
N TYR A 143 -21.57 -4.18 -1.91
CA TYR A 143 -22.50 -3.20 -2.45
C TYR A 143 -23.15 -3.78 -3.70
N HIS A 144 -24.48 -3.93 -3.68
CA HIS A 144 -25.23 -4.71 -4.69
C HIS A 144 -24.68 -6.14 -4.80
N GLU A 145 -24.78 -6.75 -5.98
CA GLU A 145 -24.38 -8.15 -6.19
C GLU A 145 -22.88 -8.29 -6.54
N ARG A 146 -22.33 -7.33 -7.28
CA ARG A 146 -21.02 -7.47 -7.94
C ARG A 146 -19.91 -6.57 -7.39
N TRP A 147 -20.22 -5.64 -6.49
CA TRP A 147 -19.24 -4.68 -6.00
C TRP A 147 -18.90 -4.92 -4.53
N TRP A 148 -17.64 -4.73 -4.19
CA TRP A 148 -17.15 -4.70 -2.81
C TRP A 148 -16.30 -3.46 -2.64
N TYR A 149 -16.52 -2.74 -1.54
CA TYR A 149 -15.64 -1.66 -1.14
C TYR A 149 -15.00 -2.00 0.20
N GLY A 150 -13.82 -1.46 0.44
CA GLY A 150 -13.13 -1.66 1.70
C GLY A 150 -12.24 -0.49 2.08
N VAL A 151 -11.98 -0.37 3.37
CA VAL A 151 -11.13 0.66 3.95
C VAL A 151 -10.19 0.00 4.95
N ASN A 152 -8.93 0.41 4.94
CA ASN A 152 -7.97 0.09 5.99
C ASN A 152 -7.57 1.37 6.73
N ALA A 153 -7.43 1.27 8.05
CA ALA A 153 -6.75 2.26 8.88
C ALA A 153 -5.45 1.66 9.41
N LYS A 154 -4.36 2.40 9.33
CA LYS A 154 -3.01 1.95 9.66
C LYS A 154 -2.41 2.85 10.73
N PHE A 155 -1.80 2.22 11.74
CA PHE A 155 -0.84 2.87 12.62
C PHE A 155 0.54 2.32 12.31
N ILE A 156 1.47 3.22 12.02
CA ILE A 156 2.79 2.92 11.48
C ILE A 156 3.84 3.36 12.50
N GLY A 157 4.78 2.48 12.81
CA GLY A 157 5.91 2.77 13.68
C GLY A 157 7.23 2.36 13.04
N SER A 158 8.25 3.17 13.23
CA SER A 158 9.61 2.89 12.79
C SER A 158 10.61 3.37 13.83
N ASN A 159 11.62 2.54 14.08
CA ASN A 159 12.65 2.80 15.07
C ASN A 159 14.01 2.33 14.53
N TYR A 160 14.92 3.28 14.33
CA TYR A 160 16.31 3.05 13.94
C TYR A 160 17.26 3.53 15.05
N GLY A 161 16.98 3.10 16.29
CA GLY A 161 17.72 3.51 17.49
C GLY A 161 17.29 4.88 17.99
N GLN A 162 18.18 5.87 17.83
CA GLN A 162 17.92 7.27 18.23
C GLN A 162 16.90 7.97 17.33
N TYR A 163 16.72 7.47 16.11
CA TYR A 163 15.76 7.99 15.13
C TYR A 163 14.46 7.19 15.22
N GLN A 164 13.36 7.86 15.55
CA GLN A 164 12.05 7.21 15.71
C GLN A 164 10.95 8.03 15.07
N SER A 165 10.13 7.37 14.27
CA SER A 165 9.02 7.98 13.55
C SER A 165 7.76 7.13 13.70
N ASN A 166 6.61 7.80 13.65
CA ASN A 166 5.32 7.13 13.55
C ASN A 166 4.39 7.91 12.62
N GLY A 167 3.37 7.22 12.13
CA GLY A 167 2.45 7.77 11.14
C GLY A 167 1.10 7.08 11.19
N ILE A 168 0.15 7.69 10.49
CA ILE A 168 -1.15 7.11 10.21
C ILE A 168 -1.36 7.05 8.71
N GLY A 169 -2.06 6.01 8.26
CA GLY A 169 -2.36 5.82 6.85
C GLY A 169 -3.72 5.17 6.65
N PHE A 170 -4.26 5.33 5.45
CA PHE A 170 -5.52 4.76 5.03
C PHE A 170 -5.40 4.17 3.64
N ASP A 171 -6.10 3.05 3.41
CA ASP A 171 -6.32 2.53 2.06
C ASP A 171 -7.82 2.51 1.79
N VAL A 172 -8.20 2.75 0.53
CA VAL A 172 -9.58 2.62 0.06
C VAL A 172 -9.57 1.79 -1.22
N GLY A 173 -10.29 0.68 -1.20
CA GLY A 173 -10.41 -0.23 -2.33
C GLY A 173 -11.83 -0.32 -2.84
N LEU A 174 -11.97 -0.55 -4.15
CA LEU A 174 -13.21 -0.94 -4.81
C LEU A 174 -12.91 -2.10 -5.74
N THR A 175 -13.70 -3.17 -5.64
CA THR A 175 -13.55 -4.37 -6.47
C THR A 175 -14.87 -4.75 -7.09
N TYR A 176 -14.84 -5.03 -8.39
CA TYR A 176 -15.92 -5.63 -9.17
C TYR A 176 -15.64 -7.11 -9.40
N HIS A 177 -16.65 -7.96 -9.22
CA HIS A 177 -16.60 -9.38 -9.49
C HIS A 177 -17.80 -9.81 -10.31
N ASP A 178 -17.56 -10.43 -11.45
CA ASP A 178 -18.58 -11.05 -12.28
C ASP A 178 -18.32 -12.55 -12.36
N GLU A 179 -19.15 -13.32 -11.68
CA GLU A 179 -19.03 -14.77 -11.58
C GLU A 179 -19.31 -15.47 -12.92
N GLU A 180 -20.24 -14.94 -13.73
CA GLU A 180 -20.60 -15.54 -15.02
C GLU A 180 -19.46 -15.45 -16.03
N SER A 181 -18.79 -14.29 -16.05
CA SER A 181 -17.67 -14.06 -16.95
C SER A 181 -16.32 -14.37 -16.32
N GLU A 182 -16.23 -14.74 -15.04
CA GLU A 182 -14.96 -14.97 -14.33
C GLU A 182 -14.01 -13.74 -14.39
N LEU A 183 -14.61 -12.54 -14.43
CA LEU A 183 -13.90 -11.26 -14.51
C LEU A 183 -13.85 -10.59 -13.14
N GLN A 184 -12.66 -10.12 -12.78
CA GLN A 184 -12.40 -9.41 -11.53
C GLN A 184 -11.65 -8.12 -11.86
N ALA A 185 -12.08 -6.99 -11.30
CA ALA A 185 -11.40 -5.72 -11.49
C ALA A 185 -11.34 -4.96 -10.18
N SER A 186 -10.26 -4.23 -9.94
CA SER A 186 -10.07 -3.46 -8.71
C SER A 186 -9.44 -2.11 -8.97
N ILE A 187 -9.81 -1.13 -8.16
CA ILE A 187 -9.10 0.14 -7.98
C ILE A 187 -8.69 0.21 -6.51
N LEU A 188 -7.45 0.62 -6.26
CA LEU A 188 -6.92 0.79 -4.90
C LEU A 188 -6.23 2.14 -4.79
N VAL A 189 -6.66 2.93 -3.81
CA VAL A 189 -5.94 4.11 -3.33
C VAL A 189 -5.25 3.72 -2.03
N LYS A 190 -3.92 3.65 -2.05
CA LYS A 190 -3.11 3.04 -0.98
C LYS A 190 -2.28 4.10 -0.25
N ASN A 191 -2.12 3.91 1.06
CA ASN A 191 -1.22 4.68 1.92
C ASN A 191 -1.49 6.19 1.94
N MET A 192 -2.76 6.61 1.89
CA MET A 192 -3.14 8.01 2.12
C MET A 192 -2.91 8.36 3.59
N GLY A 193 -2.02 9.30 3.89
CA GLY A 193 -1.76 9.67 5.28
C GLY A 193 -0.55 10.56 5.45
N ALA A 194 -0.04 10.62 6.67
CA ALA A 194 1.09 11.47 7.02
C ALA A 194 1.87 10.91 8.22
N GLN A 195 3.14 11.33 8.33
CA GLN A 195 3.88 11.20 9.58
C GLN A 195 3.22 12.03 10.69
N LEU A 196 3.14 11.44 11.87
CA LEU A 196 2.80 12.13 13.10
C LEU A 196 4.06 12.70 13.75
N LYS A 197 5.14 11.91 13.79
CA LYS A 197 6.47 12.29 14.29
C LYS A 197 7.55 12.00 13.24
N THR A 198 8.43 12.96 12.96
CA THR A 198 9.59 12.77 12.06
C THR A 198 10.77 12.13 12.82
N TYR A 199 11.71 11.54 12.10
CA TYR A 199 12.86 10.83 12.71
C TYR A 199 13.82 11.75 13.46
N ASP A 200 14.06 12.94 12.94
CA ASP A 200 14.98 13.95 13.47
C ASP A 200 14.27 15.03 14.31
N GLY A 201 12.93 15.01 14.35
CA GLY A 201 12.11 16.05 14.98
C GLY A 201 12.14 17.39 14.25
N LEU A 202 12.85 17.47 13.12
CA LEU A 202 12.96 18.64 12.27
C LEU A 202 11.98 18.45 11.09
N GLN A 203 11.40 19.55 10.63
CA GLN A 203 10.49 19.58 9.48
C GLN A 203 11.31 19.59 8.18
N PRO A 204 10.80 19.09 7.05
CA PRO A 204 9.40 18.74 6.76
C PRO A 204 9.05 17.26 7.00
N LYS A 205 7.77 16.99 7.24
CA LYS A 205 7.22 15.63 7.19
C LYS A 205 7.39 15.03 5.80
N GLU A 206 7.90 13.82 5.75
CA GLU A 206 7.99 13.02 4.53
C GLU A 206 6.65 12.34 4.24
N GLU A 207 6.38 12.14 2.95
CA GLU A 207 5.15 11.52 2.50
C GLU A 207 5.20 10.00 2.66
N LEU A 208 4.07 9.41 3.02
CA LEU A 208 3.87 7.97 2.92
C LEU A 208 4.03 7.52 1.46
N PRO A 209 4.26 6.21 1.21
CA PRO A 209 4.41 5.69 -0.14
C PRO A 209 3.02 5.53 -0.78
N PHE A 210 2.38 6.67 -1.04
CA PHE A 210 1.08 6.78 -1.66
C PHE A 210 1.08 6.12 -3.04
N ASP A 211 0.03 5.36 -3.33
CA ASP A 211 -0.11 4.74 -4.64
C ASP A 211 -1.56 4.71 -5.11
N LEU A 212 -1.74 4.85 -6.42
CA LEU A 212 -3.00 4.67 -7.12
C LEU A 212 -2.83 3.51 -8.10
N GLN A 213 -3.61 2.45 -7.89
CA GLN A 213 -3.48 1.21 -8.63
C GLN A 213 -4.81 0.79 -9.27
N MET A 214 -4.72 0.16 -10.44
CA MET A 214 -5.84 -0.51 -11.12
C MET A 214 -5.42 -1.92 -11.51
N GLY A 215 -6.28 -2.90 -11.23
CA GLY A 215 -6.01 -4.30 -11.49
C GLY A 215 -7.17 -4.96 -12.23
N ILE A 216 -6.84 -5.87 -13.13
CA ILE A 216 -7.80 -6.74 -13.79
C ILE A 216 -7.29 -8.18 -13.71
N THR A 217 -8.18 -9.09 -13.40
CA THR A 217 -7.90 -10.51 -13.30
C THR A 217 -8.99 -11.28 -14.02
N LYS A 218 -8.59 -12.23 -14.86
CA LYS A 218 -9.49 -13.08 -15.64
C LYS A 218 -9.14 -14.54 -15.42
N ARG A 219 -10.10 -15.32 -14.96
CA ARG A 219 -10.00 -16.78 -14.90
C ARG A 219 -10.65 -17.40 -16.14
N LEU A 220 -10.05 -18.48 -16.64
CA LEU A 220 -10.64 -19.23 -17.75
C LEU A 220 -11.73 -20.16 -17.21
N ALA A 221 -12.98 -20.03 -17.69
CA ALA A 221 -14.11 -20.81 -17.18
C ALA A 221 -13.95 -22.34 -17.29
N LYS A 222 -13.13 -22.81 -18.26
CA LYS A 222 -12.93 -24.24 -18.56
C LYS A 222 -11.51 -24.73 -18.25
N ALA A 223 -10.68 -23.93 -17.59
CA ALA A 223 -9.30 -24.30 -17.30
C ALA A 223 -8.82 -23.71 -15.97
N PRO A 224 -7.85 -24.34 -15.27
CA PRO A 224 -7.36 -23.87 -13.99
C PRO A 224 -6.36 -22.69 -14.13
N PHE A 225 -6.50 -21.86 -15.17
CA PHE A 225 -5.60 -20.74 -15.43
C PHE A 225 -6.29 -19.41 -15.12
N GLN A 226 -5.51 -18.50 -14.53
CA GLN A 226 -5.93 -17.16 -14.18
C GLN A 226 -4.81 -16.18 -14.53
N PHE A 227 -5.16 -15.13 -15.27
CA PHE A 227 -4.23 -14.09 -15.69
C PHE A 227 -4.58 -12.80 -14.96
N SER A 228 -3.56 -12.06 -14.53
CA SER A 228 -3.74 -10.79 -13.84
C SER A 228 -2.82 -9.74 -14.43
N LEU A 229 -3.32 -8.51 -14.53
CA LEU A 229 -2.56 -7.33 -14.88
C LEU A 229 -2.84 -6.27 -13.81
N THR A 230 -1.79 -5.62 -13.30
CA THR A 230 -1.94 -4.50 -12.38
C THR A 230 -1.08 -3.34 -12.85
N ALA A 231 -1.70 -2.18 -13.03
CA ALA A 231 -1.03 -0.92 -13.25
C ALA A 231 -0.94 -0.18 -11.92
N HIS A 232 0.24 0.30 -11.58
CA HIS A 232 0.54 1.01 -10.35
C HIS A 232 1.15 2.37 -10.65
N HIS A 233 1.22 3.23 -9.64
CA HIS A 233 1.72 4.61 -9.75
C HIS A 233 0.95 5.43 -10.78
N LEU A 234 -0.34 5.17 -10.95
CA LEU A 234 -1.20 5.83 -11.95
C LEU A 234 -1.35 7.35 -11.72
N HIS A 235 -0.94 7.84 -10.55
CA HIS A 235 -0.90 9.26 -10.22
C HIS A 235 0.40 9.96 -10.71
N ARG A 236 1.39 9.21 -11.19
CA ARG A 236 2.69 9.71 -11.67
C ARG A 236 2.88 9.34 -13.14
N TRP A 237 3.13 10.34 -13.97
CA TRP A 237 3.48 10.15 -15.39
C TRP A 237 4.98 9.88 -15.58
N ASN A 238 5.82 10.42 -14.68
CA ASN A 238 7.24 10.16 -14.64
C ASN A 238 7.60 9.43 -13.34
N ILE A 239 8.06 8.18 -13.46
CA ILE A 239 8.53 7.34 -12.35
C ILE A 239 10.06 7.29 -12.27
N LEU A 240 10.76 8.01 -13.15
CA LEU A 240 12.22 8.11 -13.11
C LEU A 240 12.64 8.86 -11.85
N TYR A 241 13.61 8.29 -11.14
CA TYR A 241 14.24 8.95 -10.00
C TYR A 241 14.99 10.19 -10.51
N SER A 242 14.56 11.37 -10.06
CA SER A 242 15.17 12.66 -10.37
C SER A 242 15.82 13.18 -9.09
N ASP A 243 17.07 12.80 -8.84
CA ASP A 243 17.85 13.45 -7.79
C ASP A 243 18.19 14.87 -8.25
N SER A 244 17.45 15.85 -7.74
CA SER A 244 17.69 17.26 -8.06
C SER A 244 19.07 17.74 -7.64
N THR A 245 19.66 17.14 -6.61
CA THR A 245 20.99 17.47 -6.10
C THR A 245 22.08 16.93 -7.02
N PHE A 246 21.98 15.66 -7.44
CA PHE A 246 22.86 15.06 -8.44
C PHE A 246 22.71 15.71 -9.82
N ASN A 247 21.47 15.96 -10.26
CA ASN A 247 21.18 16.59 -11.56
C ASN A 247 21.67 18.05 -11.62
N GLN A 248 21.65 18.79 -10.51
CA GLN A 248 22.24 20.13 -10.42
C GLN A 248 23.78 20.09 -10.45
N LEU A 249 24.40 19.06 -9.90
CA LEU A 249 25.86 18.86 -9.95
C LEU A 249 26.33 18.46 -11.36
N GLU A 250 25.54 17.65 -12.09
CA GLU A 250 25.89 17.11 -13.41
C GLU A 250 25.23 17.86 -14.59
N ALA A 251 24.50 18.95 -14.33
CA ALA A 251 23.75 19.74 -15.33
C ALA A 251 22.80 18.90 -16.23
N ILE A 252 22.28 17.79 -15.71
CA ILE A 252 21.32 16.95 -16.41
C ILE A 252 19.92 17.54 -16.18
N ASP A 253 19.29 18.07 -17.24
CA ASP A 253 17.92 18.56 -17.19
C ASP A 253 16.93 17.38 -17.33
N PRO A 254 16.23 16.97 -16.26
CA PRO A 254 15.30 15.83 -16.32
C PRO A 254 14.05 16.10 -17.17
N ASN A 255 13.80 17.35 -17.58
CA ASN A 255 12.67 17.72 -18.46
C ASN A 255 13.05 17.79 -19.94
N LYS A 256 14.33 17.69 -20.29
CA LYS A 256 14.76 17.52 -21.69
C LYS A 256 14.77 16.04 -22.02
N GLY A 257 13.68 15.57 -22.62
CA GLY A 257 13.68 14.34 -23.39
C GLY A 257 14.88 14.38 -24.35
N ASN A 258 15.74 13.37 -24.27
CA ASN A 258 16.96 13.27 -25.04
C ASN A 258 16.60 13.26 -26.54
N SER A 259 16.68 14.41 -27.19
CA SER A 259 16.57 14.56 -28.64
C SER A 259 17.98 14.73 -29.18
N GLY A 260 18.65 13.60 -29.35
CA GLY A 260 20.00 13.54 -29.90
C GLY A 260 20.26 12.13 -30.40
N ALA A 261 20.45 12.06 -31.72
CA ALA A 261 20.78 10.92 -32.59
C ALA A 261 21.62 9.79 -31.97
#